data_AF-A0A961WMD8-F1
#
_entry.id   AF-A0A961WMD8-F1
#
_cell.length_a   1.000
_cell.length_b   1.000
_cell.length_c   1.000
_cell.angle_alpha   90.00
_cell.angle_beta   90.00
_cell.angle_gamma   90.00
#
_symmetry.space_group_name_H-M   'P 1'
#
loop_
_entity.id
_entity.type
_entity.pdbx_description
1 polymer ?
#
loop_
_entity_poly.entity_id
_entity_poly.type
_entity_poly.pdbx_seq_one_letter_code
_entity_poly.pdbx_strand_id
1 'polypeptide(L)'
;MPRSSILFAMLCAISVSACGEAKPQISEQLSFLGKSRGYTSELKLAFLAPEKETWPSDYYREARLLEDFEYIDAAGRSWKVPAGYVTDGASIPARVWSAGIGPYDGPYRDAAVLHDYYCEKKGLGRSWQDVLDMFRDAALERGTSDATVKLLYGGVYLGSFLGFCTWSDEEAAEMARGTAVPPLVTPRSWMTTVERMLVVDVAKPTLSVQEQQALKELQDWIQRENPSYEEIRKRAEEINKRLKNVRPQT
;
A
#
# COMPACT_ATOMS: atom_id res chain seq x y z
N MET A 1 11.31 48.06 -47.03
CA MET A 1 10.28 48.45 -46.04
C MET A 1 9.14 49.13 -46.78
N PRO A 2 7.85 48.94 -46.44
CA PRO A 2 7.21 47.90 -45.63
C PRO A 2 6.31 46.96 -46.47
N ARG A 3 6.16 45.72 -46.01
CA ARG A 3 5.08 44.79 -46.39
C ARG A 3 4.19 44.65 -45.16
N SER A 4 2.90 44.96 -45.28
CA SER A 4 1.88 44.53 -44.32
C SER A 4 0.61 44.20 -45.09
N SER A 5 0.36 42.89 -45.19
CA SER A 5 -0.82 42.31 -45.81
C SER A 5 -2.00 42.33 -44.83
N ILE A 6 -3.17 42.58 -45.42
CA ILE A 6 -4.48 42.75 -44.82
C ILE A 6 -5.03 41.42 -44.30
N LEU A 7 -5.73 41.50 -43.16
CA LEU A 7 -6.53 40.46 -42.50
C LEU A 7 -7.42 39.67 -43.49
N PHE A 8 -7.48 38.35 -43.32
CA PHE A 8 -8.64 37.55 -43.73
C PHE A 8 -9.07 36.68 -42.54
N ALA A 9 -10.16 37.08 -41.89
CA ALA A 9 -10.85 36.29 -40.89
C ALA A 9 -11.74 35.26 -41.62
N MET A 10 -11.45 33.97 -41.43
CA MET A 10 -12.29 32.88 -41.92
C MET A 10 -13.25 32.47 -40.81
N LEU A 11 -14.45 33.06 -40.82
CA LEU A 11 -15.61 32.57 -40.07
C LEU A 11 -16.25 31.45 -40.90
N CYS A 12 -15.96 30.20 -40.54
CA CYS A 12 -16.66 29.05 -41.11
C CYS A 12 -17.90 28.78 -40.24
N ALA A 13 -19.07 29.13 -40.78
CA ALA A 13 -20.35 28.79 -40.19
C ALA A 13 -20.62 27.29 -40.40
N ILE A 14 -20.81 26.54 -39.31
CA ILE A 14 -21.39 25.19 -39.37
C ILE A 14 -22.77 25.29 -38.72
N SER A 15 -23.78 25.11 -39.58
CA SER A 15 -25.19 25.01 -39.27
C SER A 15 -25.48 23.82 -38.35
N VAL A 16 -26.24 24.05 -37.28
CA VAL A 16 -26.83 22.98 -36.48
C VAL A 16 -28.14 22.55 -37.16
N SER A 17 -28.19 21.30 -37.63
CA SER A 17 -29.43 20.63 -37.98
C SER A 17 -29.54 19.39 -37.09
N ALA A 18 -30.54 19.37 -36.22
CA ALA A 18 -30.79 18.29 -35.27
C ALA A 18 -31.56 17.15 -35.93
N CYS A 19 -31.07 15.91 -35.79
CA CYS A 19 -31.90 14.71 -35.61
C CYS A 19 -31.00 13.51 -35.26
N GLY A 20 -31.24 12.87 -34.11
CA GLY A 20 -30.59 11.61 -33.72
C GLY A 20 -29.86 11.69 -32.39
N GLU A 21 -30.55 11.33 -31.31
CA GLU A 21 -29.99 11.15 -29.98
C GLU A 21 -28.91 10.06 -29.97
N ALA A 22 -27.66 10.46 -29.80
CA ALA A 22 -26.56 9.55 -29.49
C ALA A 22 -25.65 10.17 -28.42
N LYS A 23 -25.91 9.81 -27.16
CA LYS A 23 -24.91 9.69 -26.07
C LYS A 23 -25.59 8.98 -24.89
N PRO A 24 -24.94 7.97 -24.29
CA PRO A 24 -23.70 8.25 -23.56
C PRO A 24 -22.65 7.14 -23.68
N GLN A 25 -21.62 7.35 -24.49
CA GLN A 25 -20.37 6.58 -24.39
C GLN A 25 -19.18 7.49 -24.03
N ILE A 26 -19.36 8.81 -24.09
CA ILE A 26 -18.32 9.81 -23.81
C ILE A 26 -18.24 10.16 -22.32
N SER A 27 -19.31 10.00 -21.53
CA SER A 27 -19.28 10.27 -20.09
C SER A 27 -18.42 9.26 -19.32
N GLU A 28 -18.39 8.00 -19.76
CA GLU A 28 -17.55 6.95 -19.15
C GLU A 28 -16.08 7.16 -19.50
N GLN A 29 -15.76 7.47 -20.76
CA GLN A 29 -14.39 7.79 -21.18
C GLN A 29 -13.84 9.10 -20.60
N LEU A 30 -14.70 10.10 -20.32
CA LEU A 30 -14.29 11.33 -19.64
C LEU A 30 -14.14 11.13 -18.12
N SER A 31 -14.84 10.17 -17.52
CA SER A 31 -14.62 9.81 -16.11
C SER A 31 -13.23 9.16 -15.90
N PHE A 32 -12.74 8.45 -16.91
CA PHE A 32 -11.38 7.89 -16.94
C PHE A 32 -10.29 8.98 -17.10
N LEU A 33 -10.61 10.10 -17.76
CA LEU A 33 -9.71 11.26 -17.89
C LEU A 33 -9.67 12.17 -16.64
N GLY A 34 -10.51 11.91 -15.63
CA GLY A 34 -10.78 12.84 -14.52
C GLY A 34 -10.09 12.55 -13.19
N LYS A 35 -9.41 11.41 -13.04
CA LYS A 35 -8.67 11.09 -11.82
C LYS A 35 -7.18 11.29 -12.06
N SER A 36 -6.69 12.48 -11.70
CA SER A 36 -5.24 12.72 -11.66
C SER A 36 -4.62 11.75 -10.66
N ARG A 37 -3.59 11.02 -11.11
CA ARG A 37 -2.72 10.20 -10.25
C ARG A 37 -2.33 10.99 -8.99
N GLY A 38 -2.30 10.31 -7.86
CA GLY A 38 -1.79 10.83 -6.60
C GLY A 38 -2.76 10.75 -5.44
N TYR A 39 -2.36 11.37 -4.35
CA TYR A 39 -3.16 11.45 -3.12
C TYR A 39 -4.28 12.46 -3.28
N THR A 40 -5.46 12.10 -2.82
CA THR A 40 -6.65 12.96 -2.89
C THR A 40 -6.80 13.85 -1.66
N SER A 41 -6.13 13.50 -0.56
CA SER A 41 -6.17 14.21 0.72
C SER A 41 -4.86 14.05 1.51
N GLU A 42 -4.70 14.90 2.53
CA GLU A 42 -3.65 14.75 3.53
C GLU A 42 -4.05 13.70 4.58
N LEU A 43 -3.09 12.89 5.00
CA LEU A 43 -3.32 11.88 6.02
C LEU A 43 -3.55 12.53 7.40
N LYS A 44 -4.67 12.20 8.05
CA LYS A 44 -5.01 12.65 9.40
C LYS A 44 -5.12 11.46 10.35
N LEU A 45 -4.21 11.42 11.33
CA LEU A 45 -4.11 10.35 12.31
C LEU A 45 -4.31 10.86 13.75
N ALA A 46 -4.98 10.06 14.57
CA ALA A 46 -4.96 10.19 16.03
C ALA A 46 -4.26 8.98 16.65
N PHE A 47 -3.14 9.21 17.32
CA PHE A 47 -2.43 8.16 18.06
C PHE A 47 -3.25 7.70 19.27
N LEU A 48 -3.41 6.38 19.40
CA LEU A 48 -4.11 5.76 20.51
C LEU A 48 -3.17 5.62 21.71
N ALA A 49 -3.73 5.76 22.91
CA ALA A 49 -2.98 5.50 24.14
C ALA A 49 -2.66 4.00 24.25
N PRO A 50 -1.47 3.60 24.75
CA PRO A 50 -1.15 2.19 24.92
C PRO A 50 -2.11 1.53 25.92
N GLU A 51 -2.70 0.38 25.55
CA GLU A 51 -3.64 -0.36 26.42
C GLU A 51 -2.97 -0.94 27.68
N LYS A 52 -1.63 -1.03 27.74
CA LYS A 52 -0.88 -1.55 28.90
C LYS A 52 0.41 -0.75 29.14
N GLU A 53 0.60 -0.30 30.39
CA GLU A 53 1.81 0.40 30.89
C GLU A 53 3.10 -0.44 30.88
N THR A 54 3.05 -1.72 30.50
CA THR A 54 4.13 -2.70 30.77
C THR A 54 5.06 -3.03 29.59
N TRP A 55 5.03 -2.29 28.49
CA TRP A 55 5.99 -2.47 27.39
C TRP A 55 6.96 -1.29 27.31
N PRO A 56 8.29 -1.50 27.42
CA PRO A 56 9.23 -0.43 27.18
C PRO A 56 9.39 -0.27 25.66
N SER A 57 8.55 0.53 25.02
CA SER A 57 8.99 1.34 23.87
C SER A 57 7.89 2.29 23.43
N ASP A 58 8.24 3.55 23.32
CA ASP A 58 7.35 4.66 23.02
C ASP A 58 6.89 4.72 21.55
N TYR A 59 7.12 3.63 20.79
CA TYR A 59 7.22 3.63 19.32
C TYR A 59 6.23 2.72 18.57
N TYR A 60 5.57 1.74 19.21
CA TYR A 60 4.44 1.01 18.61
C TYR A 60 3.13 1.60 19.10
N ARG A 61 2.79 2.78 18.59
CA ARG A 61 1.48 3.38 18.85
C ARG A 61 0.58 3.04 17.68
N GLU A 62 -0.54 2.40 17.95
CA GLU A 62 -1.61 2.34 16.96
C GLU A 62 -2.10 3.76 16.67
N ALA A 63 -2.41 4.03 15.41
CA ALA A 63 -2.99 5.30 15.00
C ALA A 63 -4.31 5.05 14.27
N ARG A 64 -5.31 5.85 14.60
CA ARG A 64 -6.62 5.81 13.94
C ARG A 64 -6.72 6.89 12.88
N LEU A 65 -7.19 6.53 11.69
CA LEU A 65 -7.53 7.47 10.63
C LEU A 65 -8.76 8.30 11.04
N LEU A 66 -8.64 9.61 10.93
CA LEU A 66 -9.73 10.54 11.28
C LEU A 66 -10.68 10.80 10.10
N GLU A 67 -10.19 10.68 8.87
CA GLU A 67 -10.91 10.92 7.63
C GLU A 67 -10.60 9.83 6.61
N ASP A 68 -11.44 9.71 5.59
CA ASP A 68 -11.18 8.83 4.45
C ASP A 68 -9.88 9.24 3.75
N PHE A 69 -9.09 8.25 3.36
CA PHE A 69 -7.80 8.45 2.71
C PHE A 69 -7.75 7.68 1.40
N GLU A 70 -7.35 8.33 0.31
CA GLU A 70 -7.31 7.72 -1.02
C GLU A 70 -6.06 8.10 -1.81
N TYR A 71 -5.46 7.09 -2.44
CA TYR A 71 -4.40 7.21 -3.45
C TYR A 71 -4.89 6.65 -4.79
N ILE A 72 -4.61 7.36 -5.89
CA ILE A 72 -4.90 6.92 -7.25
C ILE A 72 -3.58 6.60 -7.94
N ASP A 73 -3.39 5.34 -8.35
CA ASP A 73 -2.14 4.93 -8.98
C ASP A 73 -2.05 5.32 -10.47
N ALA A 74 -0.90 5.02 -11.08
CA ALA A 74 -0.64 5.34 -12.49
C ALA A 74 -1.58 4.63 -13.49
N ALA A 75 -2.20 3.52 -13.08
CA ALA A 75 -3.19 2.81 -13.87
C ALA A 75 -4.63 3.33 -13.62
N GLY A 76 -4.79 4.38 -12.81
CA GLY A 76 -6.08 4.95 -12.44
C GLY A 76 -6.84 4.12 -11.39
N ARG A 77 -6.19 3.12 -10.77
CA ARG A 77 -6.82 2.33 -9.71
C ARG A 77 -6.86 3.16 -8.43
N SER A 78 -8.01 3.12 -7.78
CA SER A 78 -8.29 3.81 -6.52
C SER A 78 -7.99 2.87 -5.34
N TRP A 79 -7.17 3.36 -4.41
CA TRP A 79 -6.75 2.70 -3.19
C TRP A 79 -7.31 3.49 -2.01
N LYS A 80 -8.37 3.00 -1.38
CA LYS A 80 -9.15 3.72 -0.36
C LYS A 80 -9.04 3.06 0.99
N VAL A 81 -8.89 3.89 2.02
CA VAL A 81 -8.95 3.49 3.42
C VAL A 81 -10.01 4.35 4.11
N PRO A 82 -11.03 3.74 4.73
CA PRO A 82 -12.09 4.50 5.39
C PRO A 82 -11.60 5.10 6.72
N ALA A 83 -12.22 6.22 7.10
CA ALA A 83 -12.08 6.78 8.44
C ALA A 83 -12.37 5.71 9.51
N GLY A 84 -11.63 5.80 10.62
CA GLY A 84 -11.73 4.84 11.73
C GLY A 84 -10.85 3.59 11.59
N TYR A 85 -10.20 3.37 10.44
CA TYR A 85 -9.17 2.33 10.32
C TYR A 85 -8.05 2.59 11.33
N VAL A 86 -7.55 1.51 11.95
CA VAL A 86 -6.45 1.54 12.91
C VAL A 86 -5.26 0.84 12.27
N THR A 87 -4.16 1.57 12.14
CA THR A 87 -2.88 1.11 11.59
C THR A 87 -1.85 1.05 12.72
N ASP A 88 -0.86 0.17 12.60
CA ASP A 88 0.35 0.20 13.44
C ASP A 88 1.53 0.88 12.74
N GLY A 89 1.28 1.49 11.58
CA GLY A 89 2.27 2.12 10.72
C GLY A 89 3.17 1.10 10.03
N ALA A 90 4.34 1.54 9.59
CA ALA A 90 5.28 0.62 8.98
C ALA A 90 5.85 -0.36 10.02
N SER A 91 5.49 -1.63 9.90
CA SER A 91 6.02 -2.73 10.71
C SER A 91 7.48 -3.05 10.36
N ILE A 92 8.39 -2.19 10.79
CA ILE A 92 9.80 -2.23 10.46
C ILE A 92 10.60 -2.75 11.67
N PRO A 93 11.50 -3.74 11.52
CA PRO A 93 12.35 -4.20 12.62
C PRO A 93 13.16 -3.06 13.26
N ALA A 94 13.17 -2.96 14.59
CA ALA A 94 13.74 -1.81 15.31
C ALA A 94 15.19 -1.44 14.98
N ARG A 95 15.97 -2.43 14.57
CA ARG A 95 17.38 -2.29 14.18
C ARG A 95 17.64 -1.50 12.90
N VAL A 96 16.63 -1.21 12.07
CA VAL A 96 16.76 -0.28 10.93
C VAL A 96 16.22 1.13 11.21
N TRP A 97 15.68 1.38 12.41
CA TRP A 97 15.17 2.70 12.80
C TRP A 97 16.27 3.76 12.95
N SER A 98 17.52 3.36 13.17
CA SER A 98 18.67 4.28 13.34
C SER A 98 19.00 5.13 12.11
N ALA A 99 18.34 4.89 10.97
CA ALA A 99 18.47 5.67 9.75
C ALA A 99 17.27 6.62 9.47
N GLY A 100 16.42 6.91 10.46
CA GLY A 100 15.21 7.72 10.28
C GLY A 100 14.09 6.97 9.56
N ILE A 101 14.00 5.66 9.81
CA ILE A 101 13.05 4.74 9.20
C ILE A 101 12.18 4.06 10.28
N GLY A 102 11.54 4.84 11.16
CA GLY A 102 10.59 4.36 12.16
C GLY A 102 9.16 4.18 11.63
N PRO A 103 8.23 3.59 12.40
CA PRO A 103 6.90 3.21 11.91
C PRO A 103 6.05 4.37 11.33
N TYR A 104 6.23 5.59 11.84
CA TYR A 104 5.53 6.80 11.38
C TYR A 104 6.46 7.89 10.85
N ASP A 105 7.72 7.55 10.62
CA ASP A 105 8.71 8.50 10.13
C ASP A 105 8.57 8.72 8.62
N GLY A 106 8.99 9.91 8.19
CA GLY A 106 9.06 10.24 6.77
C GLY A 106 7.73 10.23 6.01
N PRO A 107 7.80 10.49 4.70
CA PRO A 107 6.61 10.53 3.84
C PRO A 107 6.02 9.15 3.50
N TYR A 108 6.76 8.05 3.69
CA TYR A 108 6.25 6.70 3.37
C TYR A 108 5.15 6.23 4.32
N ARG A 109 4.97 6.88 5.49
CA ARG A 109 3.90 6.53 6.44
C ARG A 109 2.52 6.51 5.79
N ASP A 110 2.30 7.40 4.82
CA ASP A 110 1.05 7.50 4.06
C ASP A 110 0.82 6.25 3.20
N ALA A 111 1.88 5.77 2.55
CA ALA A 111 1.85 4.52 1.80
C ALA A 111 1.71 3.30 2.74
N ALA A 112 2.31 3.34 3.94
CA ALA A 112 2.19 2.27 4.92
C ALA A 112 0.73 2.09 5.39
N VAL A 113 -0.02 3.17 5.61
CA VAL A 113 -1.46 3.10 5.94
C VAL A 113 -2.26 2.37 4.86
N LEU A 114 -2.01 2.69 3.59
CA LEU A 114 -2.65 2.01 2.46
C LEU A 114 -2.26 0.53 2.43
N HIS A 115 -0.98 0.23 2.58
CA HIS A 115 -0.47 -1.14 2.62
C HIS A 115 -1.14 -1.96 3.73
N ASP A 116 -1.16 -1.48 4.96
CA ASP A 116 -1.70 -2.22 6.11
C ASP A 116 -3.17 -2.55 5.92
N TYR A 117 -3.96 -1.58 5.47
CA TYR A 117 -5.39 -1.78 5.24
C TYR A 117 -5.63 -2.86 4.18
N TYR A 118 -4.97 -2.74 3.02
CA TYR A 118 -5.14 -3.72 1.96
C TYR A 118 -4.57 -5.08 2.33
N CYS A 119 -3.51 -5.13 3.13
CA CYS A 119 -2.94 -6.37 3.64
C CYS A 119 -3.90 -7.10 4.59
N GLU A 120 -4.44 -6.40 5.59
CA GLU A 120 -5.40 -6.95 6.55
C GLU A 120 -6.69 -7.43 5.87
N LYS A 121 -7.12 -6.72 4.82
CA LYS A 121 -8.31 -7.07 4.04
C LYS A 121 -8.02 -8.04 2.88
N LYS A 122 -6.87 -8.71 2.87
CA LYS A 122 -6.45 -9.66 1.83
C LYS A 122 -6.64 -9.12 0.42
N GLY A 123 -6.20 -7.89 0.21
CA GLY A 123 -6.16 -7.22 -1.08
C GLY A 123 -7.48 -6.66 -1.58
N LEU A 124 -8.65 -6.87 -0.94
CA LEU A 124 -9.95 -6.37 -1.44
C LEU A 124 -10.15 -6.60 -2.96
N GLY A 125 -9.74 -7.77 -3.46
CA GLY A 125 -9.78 -8.06 -4.90
C GLY A 125 -8.51 -7.73 -5.69
N ARG A 126 -7.44 -7.31 -5.02
CA ARG A 126 -6.11 -7.03 -5.62
C ARG A 126 -5.14 -8.16 -5.28
N SER A 127 -4.17 -8.39 -6.15
CA SER A 127 -3.05 -9.28 -5.83
C SER A 127 -2.18 -8.64 -4.73
N TRP A 128 -1.48 -9.44 -3.93
CA TRP A 128 -0.57 -8.89 -2.92
C TRP A 128 0.59 -8.15 -3.60
N GLN A 129 1.01 -8.58 -4.80
CA GLN A 129 2.02 -7.87 -5.59
C GLN A 129 1.53 -6.47 -5.99
N ASP A 130 0.26 -6.31 -6.38
CA ASP A 130 -0.31 -4.99 -6.65
C ASP A 130 -0.30 -4.09 -5.41
N VAL A 131 -0.55 -4.65 -4.22
CA VAL A 131 -0.50 -3.91 -2.96
C VAL A 131 0.93 -3.43 -2.68
N LEU A 132 1.94 -4.27 -2.92
CA LEU A 132 3.35 -3.87 -2.74
C LEU A 132 3.83 -2.88 -3.79
N ASP A 133 3.41 -3.04 -5.05
CA ASP A 133 3.69 -2.09 -6.12
C ASP A 133 3.02 -0.72 -5.83
N MET A 134 1.78 -0.73 -5.32
CA MET A 134 1.12 0.47 -4.82
C MET A 134 1.91 1.13 -3.68
N PHE A 135 2.36 0.35 -2.69
CA PHE A 135 3.17 0.89 -1.59
C PHE A 135 4.41 1.61 -2.10
N ARG A 136 5.16 0.99 -3.03
CA ARG A 136 6.34 1.59 -3.66
C ARG A 136 5.98 2.91 -4.33
N ASP A 137 4.98 2.90 -5.20
CA ASP A 137 4.63 4.04 -6.04
C ASP A 137 4.10 5.20 -5.19
N ALA A 138 3.25 4.90 -4.21
CA ALA A 138 2.68 5.87 -3.29
C ALA A 138 3.76 6.47 -2.37
N ALA A 139 4.75 5.69 -1.92
CA ALA A 139 5.84 6.19 -1.09
C ALA A 139 6.78 7.13 -1.86
N LEU A 140 7.15 6.76 -3.10
CA LEU A 140 7.93 7.61 -4.00
C LEU A 140 7.20 8.92 -4.28
N GLU A 141 5.91 8.84 -4.58
CA GLU A 141 5.08 9.99 -4.92
C GLU A 141 4.87 10.95 -3.74
N ARG A 142 4.84 10.44 -2.51
CA ARG A 142 4.82 11.28 -1.30
C ARG A 142 6.19 11.91 -0.98
N GLY A 143 7.24 11.59 -1.75
CA GLY A 143 8.57 12.17 -1.64
C GLY A 143 9.57 11.35 -0.83
N THR A 144 9.31 10.06 -0.63
CA THR A 144 10.28 9.16 0.02
C THR A 144 11.45 8.91 -0.92
N SER A 145 12.69 8.98 -0.42
CA SER A 145 13.86 8.73 -1.24
C SER A 145 13.85 7.31 -1.82
N ASP A 146 14.29 7.14 -3.07
CA ASP A 146 14.32 5.84 -3.74
C ASP A 146 15.11 4.79 -2.93
N ALA A 147 16.22 5.18 -2.30
CA ALA A 147 16.99 4.31 -1.42
C ALA A 147 16.17 3.80 -0.22
N THR A 148 15.43 4.70 0.44
CA THR A 148 14.52 4.32 1.54
C THR A 148 13.39 3.43 1.04
N VAL A 149 12.76 3.76 -0.10
CA VAL A 149 11.68 2.94 -0.67
C VAL A 149 12.18 1.54 -1.03
N LYS A 150 13.37 1.39 -1.62
CA LYS A 150 13.96 0.07 -1.90
C LYS A 150 14.15 -0.77 -0.64
N LEU A 151 14.64 -0.17 0.45
CA LEU A 151 14.82 -0.87 1.72
C LEU A 151 13.48 -1.34 2.30
N LEU A 152 12.49 -0.46 2.31
CA LEU A 152 11.14 -0.77 2.77
C LEU A 152 10.49 -1.84 1.90
N TYR A 153 10.52 -1.64 0.58
CA TYR A 153 9.97 -2.55 -0.43
C TYR A 153 10.57 -3.95 -0.32
N GLY A 154 11.90 -4.07 -0.21
CA GLY A 154 12.56 -5.36 0.00
C GLY A 154 12.11 -6.05 1.29
N GLY A 155 11.97 -5.28 2.38
CA GLY A 155 11.47 -5.77 3.66
C GLY A 155 10.03 -6.31 3.57
N VAL A 156 9.11 -5.53 3.02
CA VAL A 156 7.69 -5.94 2.88
C VAL A 156 7.54 -7.09 1.87
N TYR A 157 8.31 -7.12 0.78
CA TYR A 157 8.23 -8.19 -0.21
C TYR A 157 8.72 -9.53 0.36
N LEU A 158 9.85 -9.55 1.06
CA LEU A 158 10.30 -10.76 1.74
C LEU A 158 9.34 -11.14 2.88
N GLY A 159 8.92 -10.17 3.70
CA GLY A 159 7.96 -10.39 4.79
C GLY A 159 6.62 -10.95 4.32
N SER A 160 6.17 -10.58 3.12
CA SER A 160 4.96 -11.11 2.51
C SER A 160 4.99 -12.64 2.46
N PHE A 161 6.12 -13.24 2.03
CA PHE A 161 6.31 -14.69 2.01
C PHE A 161 6.38 -15.36 3.39
N LEU A 162 6.66 -14.59 4.44
CA LEU A 162 6.75 -15.06 5.83
C LEU A 162 5.40 -15.01 6.54
N GLY A 163 4.31 -14.81 5.79
CA GLY A 163 2.94 -14.86 6.27
C GLY A 163 2.36 -13.51 6.69
N PHE A 164 3.08 -12.41 6.46
CA PHE A 164 2.57 -11.08 6.83
C PHE A 164 1.60 -10.50 5.79
N CYS A 165 1.79 -10.78 4.50
CA CYS A 165 1.02 -10.13 3.43
C CYS A 165 0.97 -10.94 2.12
N THR A 166 0.53 -12.20 2.17
CA THR A 166 0.36 -13.03 0.95
C THR A 166 -0.99 -13.72 0.92
N TRP A 167 -1.50 -13.88 -0.30
CA TRP A 167 -2.69 -14.66 -0.65
C TRP A 167 -2.57 -15.12 -2.11
N SER A 168 -3.38 -16.08 -2.50
CA SER A 168 -3.46 -16.59 -3.88
C SER A 168 -4.28 -15.67 -4.79
N ASP A 169 -4.08 -15.78 -6.11
CA ASP A 169 -4.90 -15.07 -7.10
C ASP A 169 -6.39 -15.49 -7.01
N GLU A 170 -6.65 -16.72 -6.60
CA GLU A 170 -8.00 -17.23 -6.36
C GLU A 170 -8.66 -16.53 -5.17
N GLU A 171 -7.96 -16.42 -4.02
CA GLU A 171 -8.44 -15.68 -2.85
C GLU A 171 -8.73 -14.20 -3.19
N ALA A 172 -7.87 -13.56 -3.98
CA ALA A 172 -8.11 -12.22 -4.48
C ALA A 172 -9.37 -12.17 -5.34
N ALA A 173 -9.51 -13.08 -6.30
CA ALA A 173 -10.66 -13.11 -7.20
C ALA A 173 -11.99 -13.39 -6.46
N GLU A 174 -11.98 -14.24 -5.43
CA GLU A 174 -13.14 -14.48 -4.56
C GLU A 174 -13.55 -13.25 -3.77
N MET A 175 -12.57 -12.52 -3.24
CA MET A 175 -12.81 -11.25 -2.56
C MET A 175 -13.43 -10.21 -3.51
N ALA A 176 -12.93 -10.12 -4.75
CA ALA A 176 -13.47 -9.24 -5.77
C ALA A 176 -14.93 -9.59 -6.15
N ARG A 177 -15.29 -10.87 -6.15
CA ARG A 177 -16.66 -11.35 -6.43
C ARG A 177 -17.61 -11.14 -5.26
N GLY A 178 -17.14 -10.73 -4.08
CA GLY A 178 -17.93 -10.70 -2.85
C GLY A 178 -18.36 -12.09 -2.38
N THR A 179 -17.74 -13.14 -2.90
CA THR A 179 -18.02 -14.54 -2.51
C THR A 179 -17.10 -14.99 -1.37
N ALA A 180 -15.99 -14.29 -1.16
CA ALA A 180 -15.19 -14.48 0.04
C ALA A 180 -15.99 -13.95 1.25
N VAL A 181 -16.16 -14.80 2.26
CA VAL A 181 -16.42 -14.30 3.61
C VAL A 181 -15.08 -13.67 4.02
N PRO A 182 -14.95 -12.34 4.15
CA PRO A 182 -13.76 -11.80 4.78
C PRO A 182 -13.63 -12.53 6.13
N PRO A 183 -12.43 -12.93 6.58
CA PRO A 183 -12.30 -13.34 7.97
C PRO A 183 -13.04 -12.31 8.81
N LEU A 184 -13.84 -12.73 9.79
CA LEU A 184 -14.66 -11.84 10.62
C LEU A 184 -13.73 -10.82 11.31
N VAL A 185 -13.33 -9.78 10.58
CA VAL A 185 -12.77 -8.54 11.05
C VAL A 185 -13.99 -7.65 11.09
N THR A 186 -14.76 -7.64 12.16
CA THR A 186 -14.22 -7.56 13.49
C THR A 186 -13.43 -6.24 13.72
N PRO A 187 -13.63 -5.02 13.09
CA PRO A 187 -12.95 -3.83 13.60
C PRO A 187 -12.88 -3.85 15.13
N ARG A 188 -11.66 -3.73 15.65
CA ARG A 188 -11.38 -3.94 17.08
C ARG A 188 -12.24 -3.05 18.00
N SER A 189 -12.78 -1.96 17.45
CA SER A 189 -13.72 -1.03 18.05
C SER A 189 -15.12 -1.58 18.38
N TRP A 190 -15.59 -2.67 17.74
CA TRP A 190 -16.89 -3.30 18.05
C TRP A 190 -16.77 -4.68 18.69
N MET A 191 -15.55 -5.16 18.93
CA MET A 191 -15.34 -6.38 19.71
C MET A 191 -15.69 -6.13 21.17
N THR A 192 -16.46 -7.04 21.77
CA THR A 192 -16.65 -7.07 23.22
C THR A 192 -15.32 -7.37 23.93
N THR A 193 -15.20 -7.04 25.21
CA THR A 193 -14.00 -7.35 26.01
C THR A 193 -13.66 -8.84 26.02
N VAL A 194 -14.67 -9.71 25.96
CA VAL A 194 -14.50 -11.17 25.93
C VAL A 194 -14.09 -11.64 24.53
N GLU A 195 -14.62 -11.08 23.45
CA GLU A 195 -14.16 -11.38 22.08
C GLU A 195 -12.72 -10.92 21.83
N ARG A 196 -12.31 -9.75 22.38
CA ARG A 196 -10.89 -9.33 22.37
C ARG A 196 -9.98 -10.25 23.18
N MET A 197 -10.50 -10.83 24.26
CA MET A 197 -9.81 -11.82 25.08
C MET A 197 -9.81 -13.23 24.48
N LEU A 198 -10.64 -13.52 23.48
CA LEU A 198 -10.70 -14.82 22.80
C LEU A 198 -9.97 -14.78 21.46
N VAL A 199 -9.89 -13.63 20.80
CA VAL A 199 -8.90 -13.33 19.75
C VAL A 199 -7.58 -12.96 20.43
N VAL A 200 -7.08 -13.88 21.26
CA VAL A 200 -5.70 -13.82 21.75
C VAL A 200 -4.81 -14.15 20.56
N ASP A 201 -4.01 -13.19 20.16
CA ASP A 201 -2.82 -13.36 19.31
C ASP A 201 -2.99 -14.26 18.07
N VAL A 202 -3.44 -13.67 16.96
CA VAL A 202 -2.59 -13.83 15.77
C VAL A 202 -1.48 -12.78 15.92
N ALA A 203 -0.62 -12.99 16.92
CA ALA A 203 0.63 -12.25 16.98
C ALA A 203 1.27 -12.44 15.60
N LYS A 204 1.52 -11.34 14.90
CA LYS A 204 2.36 -11.30 13.69
C LYS A 204 3.50 -12.31 13.92
N PRO A 205 3.64 -13.36 13.10
CA PRO A 205 4.53 -14.47 13.41
C PRO A 205 5.90 -13.94 13.79
N THR A 206 6.35 -14.27 15.00
CA THR A 206 7.68 -13.86 15.44
C THR A 206 8.69 -14.53 14.52
N LEU A 207 9.42 -13.72 13.76
CA LEU A 207 10.41 -14.20 12.81
C LEU A 207 11.45 -15.07 13.50
N SER A 208 11.74 -16.24 12.93
CA SER A 208 12.86 -17.09 13.32
C SER A 208 14.19 -16.37 13.15
N VAL A 209 15.23 -16.85 13.83
CA VAL A 209 16.60 -16.29 13.69
C VAL A 209 17.06 -16.31 12.23
N GLN A 210 16.71 -17.34 11.47
CA GLN A 210 17.07 -17.46 10.05
C GLN A 210 16.35 -16.41 9.19
N GLU A 211 15.07 -16.15 9.46
CA GLU A 211 14.29 -15.13 8.76
C GLU A 211 14.78 -13.71 9.10
N GLN A 212 15.12 -13.45 10.36
CA GLN A 212 15.72 -12.18 10.78
C GLN A 212 17.08 -11.94 10.10
N GLN A 213 17.89 -12.97 9.98
CA GLN A 213 19.19 -12.92 9.28
C GLN A 213 19.00 -12.72 7.77
N ALA A 214 18.02 -13.38 7.17
CA ALA A 214 17.69 -13.23 5.75
C ALA A 214 17.21 -11.81 5.41
N LEU A 215 16.36 -11.21 6.24
CA LEU A 215 15.99 -9.80 6.11
C LEU A 215 17.20 -8.87 6.24
N LYS A 216 18.11 -9.17 7.18
CA LYS A 216 19.36 -8.40 7.33
C LYS A 216 20.21 -8.47 6.07
N GLU A 217 20.45 -9.67 5.56
CA GLU A 217 21.23 -9.91 4.35
C GLU A 217 20.66 -9.14 3.16
N LEU A 218 19.33 -9.16 2.98
CA LEU A 218 18.65 -8.41 1.93
C LEU A 218 18.84 -6.90 2.09
N GLN A 219 18.64 -6.37 3.32
CA GLN A 219 18.81 -4.94 3.62
C GLN A 219 20.25 -4.47 3.38
N ASP A 220 21.24 -5.18 3.93
CA ASP A 220 22.66 -4.85 3.76
C ASP A 220 23.05 -4.84 2.27
N TRP A 221 22.53 -5.79 1.49
CA TRP A 221 22.76 -5.84 0.05
C TRP A 221 22.13 -4.66 -0.68
N ILE A 222 20.87 -4.32 -0.38
CA ILE A 222 20.18 -3.17 -0.99
C ILE A 222 20.97 -1.88 -0.71
N GLN A 223 21.42 -1.67 0.53
CA GLN A 223 22.20 -0.49 0.91
C GLN A 223 23.53 -0.42 0.15
N ARG A 224 24.21 -1.56 0.00
CA ARG A 224 25.54 -1.62 -0.61
C ARG A 224 25.52 -1.49 -2.13
N GLU A 225 24.53 -2.09 -2.79
CA GLU A 225 24.52 -2.23 -4.26
C GLU A 225 23.47 -1.35 -4.94
N ASN A 226 22.52 -0.76 -4.20
CA ASN A 226 21.42 0.05 -4.74
C ASN A 226 20.72 -0.57 -5.97
N PRO A 227 20.28 -1.84 -5.87
CA PRO A 227 19.72 -2.60 -6.99
C PRO A 227 18.39 -2.02 -7.49
N SER A 228 17.96 -2.45 -8.67
CA SER A 228 16.61 -2.19 -9.17
C SER A 228 15.53 -2.95 -8.37
N TYR A 229 14.28 -2.49 -8.45
CA TYR A 229 13.15 -3.18 -7.82
C TYR A 229 12.98 -4.62 -8.32
N GLU A 230 13.24 -4.88 -9.60
CA GLU A 230 13.16 -6.24 -10.17
C GLU A 230 14.20 -7.18 -9.56
N GLU A 231 15.45 -6.70 -9.39
CA GLU A 231 16.50 -7.47 -8.73
C GLU A 231 16.18 -7.74 -7.25
N ILE A 232 15.54 -6.78 -6.56
CA ILE A 232 15.06 -6.97 -5.18
C ILE A 232 14.02 -8.09 -5.12
N ARG A 233 13.04 -8.11 -6.03
CA ARG A 233 12.00 -9.17 -6.09
C ARG A 233 12.63 -10.54 -6.30
N LYS A 234 13.50 -10.66 -7.31
CA LYS A 234 14.21 -11.91 -7.62
C LYS A 234 15.01 -12.43 -6.42
N ARG A 235 15.77 -11.55 -5.76
CA ARG A 235 16.55 -11.96 -4.59
C ARG A 235 15.67 -12.34 -3.40
N ALA A 236 14.57 -11.63 -3.15
CA ALA A 236 13.63 -11.99 -2.09
C ALA A 236 12.98 -13.37 -2.35
N GLU A 237 12.67 -13.70 -3.60
CA GLU A 237 12.15 -15.01 -4.02
C GLU A 237 13.19 -16.12 -3.82
N GLU A 238 14.45 -15.89 -4.18
CA GLU A 238 15.56 -16.81 -3.93
C GLU A 238 15.75 -17.08 -2.42
N ILE A 239 15.72 -16.02 -1.61
CA ILE A 239 15.80 -16.12 -0.15
C ILE A 239 14.63 -16.94 0.40
N ASN A 240 13.39 -16.66 -0.03
CA ASN A 240 12.22 -17.41 0.40
C ASN A 240 12.34 -18.90 0.04
N LYS A 241 12.81 -19.21 -1.17
CA LYS A 241 13.06 -20.60 -1.60
C LYS A 241 14.08 -21.29 -0.69
N ARG A 242 15.17 -20.60 -0.33
CA ARG A 242 16.17 -21.10 0.64
C ARG A 242 15.56 -21.36 2.01
N LEU A 243 14.75 -20.42 2.54
CA LEU A 243 14.08 -20.57 3.84
C LEU A 243 13.07 -21.74 3.85
N LYS A 244 12.35 -21.97 2.75
CA LYS A 244 11.43 -23.12 2.63
C LYS A 244 12.16 -24.46 2.63
N ASN A 245 13.37 -24.54 2.06
CA ASN A 245 14.16 -25.78 2.06
C ASN A 245 14.73 -26.15 3.44
N VAL A 246 14.80 -25.18 4.36
CA VAL A 246 15.30 -25.40 5.73
C VAL A 246 14.16 -25.68 6.72
N ARG A 247 12.92 -25.27 6.40
CA ARG A 247 11.75 -25.61 7.22
C ARG A 247 11.50 -27.13 7.15
N PRO A 248 11.33 -27.83 8.29
CA PRO A 248 10.89 -29.22 8.26
C PRO A 248 9.55 -29.29 7.52
N GLN A 249 9.46 -30.17 6.52
CA GLN A 249 8.20 -30.50 5.86
C GLN A 249 7.31 -31.16 6.92
N THR A 250 6.34 -30.41 7.45
CA THR A 250 5.31 -30.92 8.37
C THR A 250 4.22 -31.62 7.60
#